data_AF-A0A7C1NB65-F1
#
_entry.id   AF-A0A7C1NB65-F1
#
_cell.length_a   1.000
_cell.length_b   1.000
_cell.length_c   1.000
_cell.angle_alpha   90.00
_cell.angle_beta   90.00
_cell.angle_gamma   90.00
#
_symmetry.space_group_name_H-M   'P 1'
#
loop_
_entity.id
_entity.type
_entity.pdbx_description
1 polymer ?
#
loop_
_entity_poly.entity_id
_entity_poly.type
_entity_poly.pdbx_seq_one_letter_code
_entity_poly.pdbx_strand_id
1 'polypeptide(L)'
;MKEELKLLVLSALLHDIGKFAQRANQPYSREMEGEYLTSYQGRPGHWHTVYSDYFLEKNLPLPSELEGYRSKIARIASAHHKPDEKSLPEMAVTVADRLSSGLDRIADEESESKVGFRESRLLSIFDEIELVKHQFKVPGSAYHDLIPLISSDEIFPKQGDPKGPPEDYVRLFNLFLSEIEKMNTDVEFHFYLDSIISLLEKYSWCIPSSSYKTLPDVSLFDHSFSTASIAQSLYIYHSANNSVPSWRDEEAKFILMGGDLSGIQDYIFGISKNSGRGVSKIFRARSFYLQALTRSILLDTQNRLGLSCVSKLMDSGGKFILLLPLIEAYQSKISAMEKEIQLWFRKKFKGQLTLNLSMDTKMAQQDFRLDNFQSILDAVNESIEESKYHKLQRTFAVKGPVIEEGYDENEGGNCALCNVNAADEQSSKRYEEKEGLSISVCSDCCDQIVYIGTRLPSTNYLIYGNRGKIPLFDKTWITLSKNPPSNLNDVSLVETLIDSGNFSRVRLARHLPRLTEEELLEEKWFNLFDREEGDRELETGQPKTFNMISQKSKKEKDGKLVGRELLGFLKADVDNLGFIFSLGFGSRLSAARFTSVSRMLNLFFSEYLVE
;
A
#
# COMPACT_ATOMS: atom_id res chain seq x y z
N MET A 1 20.33 -4.82 -4.00
CA MET A 1 20.10 -3.69 -4.92
C MET A 1 21.43 -3.02 -5.23
N LYS A 2 21.71 -2.59 -6.47
CA LYS A 2 22.94 -1.85 -6.82
C LYS A 2 22.91 -0.46 -6.16
N GLU A 3 24.07 0.06 -5.74
CA GLU A 3 24.20 1.35 -5.04
C GLU A 3 23.57 2.50 -5.83
N GLU A 4 23.89 2.62 -7.12
CA GLU A 4 23.34 3.70 -7.97
C GLU A 4 21.80 3.66 -8.09
N LEU A 5 21.20 2.47 -8.04
CA LEU A 5 19.75 2.33 -8.06
C LEU A 5 19.12 2.86 -6.76
N LYS A 6 19.79 2.70 -5.61
CA LYS A 6 19.34 3.30 -4.35
C LYS A 6 19.32 4.83 -4.45
N LEU A 7 20.41 5.42 -4.98
CA LEU A 7 20.53 6.87 -5.16
C LEU A 7 19.43 7.39 -6.08
N LEU A 8 19.24 6.74 -7.23
CA LEU A 8 18.19 7.09 -8.18
C LEU A 8 16.80 7.06 -7.54
N VAL A 9 16.42 5.97 -6.87
CA VAL A 9 15.08 5.80 -6.31
C VAL A 9 14.79 6.90 -5.28
N LEU A 10 15.75 7.19 -4.39
CA LEU A 10 15.59 8.25 -3.40
C LEU A 10 15.50 9.63 -4.05
N SER A 11 16.37 9.93 -5.04
CA SER A 11 16.33 11.18 -5.79
C SER A 11 15.03 11.36 -6.56
N ALA A 12 14.52 10.31 -7.20
CA ALA A 12 13.26 10.34 -7.94
C ALA A 12 12.07 10.58 -7.02
N LEU A 13 12.06 9.97 -5.83
CA LEU A 13 11.01 10.17 -4.84
C LEU A 13 11.01 11.60 -4.28
N LEU A 14 12.18 12.26 -4.25
CA LEU A 14 12.35 13.59 -3.66
C LEU A 14 12.56 14.71 -4.70
N HIS A 15 12.48 14.42 -6.00
CA HIS A 15 12.78 15.40 -7.08
C HIS A 15 11.98 16.70 -6.96
N ASP A 16 10.75 16.60 -6.46
CA ASP A 16 9.79 17.69 -6.34
C ASP A 16 9.54 18.16 -4.89
N ILE A 17 10.33 17.69 -3.91
CA ILE A 17 10.15 18.05 -2.49
C ILE A 17 10.27 19.56 -2.26
N GLY A 18 11.05 20.24 -3.11
CA GLY A 18 11.20 21.68 -3.10
C GLY A 18 9.91 22.44 -3.39
N LYS A 19 8.88 21.84 -4.01
CA LYS A 19 7.57 22.48 -4.15
C LYS A 19 6.92 22.71 -2.79
N PHE A 20 7.07 21.76 -1.87
CA PHE A 20 6.60 21.90 -0.49
C PHE A 20 7.41 22.98 0.25
N ALA A 21 8.74 22.91 0.17
CA ALA A 21 9.64 23.87 0.82
C ALA A 21 9.47 25.31 0.30
N GLN A 22 9.32 25.49 -1.02
CA GLN A 22 9.07 26.76 -1.68
C GLN A 22 7.73 27.37 -1.22
N ARG A 23 6.65 26.58 -1.18
CA ARG A 23 5.34 27.04 -0.69
C ARG A 23 5.36 27.39 0.79
N ALA A 24 6.17 26.69 1.57
CA ALA A 24 6.45 26.97 2.98
C ALA A 24 7.48 28.10 3.20
N ASN A 25 7.93 28.80 2.14
CA ASN A 25 8.86 29.93 2.20
C ASN A 25 10.17 29.61 2.95
N GLN A 26 10.73 28.43 2.68
CA GLN A 26 11.99 27.96 3.25
C GLN A 26 13.22 28.57 2.55
N PRO A 27 14.44 28.39 3.09
CA PRO A 27 15.66 28.73 2.36
C PRO A 27 15.86 27.82 1.12
N TYR A 28 16.70 28.28 0.20
CA TYR A 28 17.10 27.53 -1.01
C TYR A 28 18.57 27.81 -1.36
N SER A 29 19.17 26.96 -2.20
CA SER A 29 20.58 27.04 -2.63
C SER A 29 20.76 28.11 -3.71
N ARG A 30 21.01 29.37 -3.32
CA ARG A 30 21.17 30.52 -4.24
C ARG A 30 22.31 30.34 -5.23
N GLU A 31 23.39 29.72 -4.79
CA GLU A 31 24.57 29.42 -5.59
C GLU A 31 24.29 28.43 -6.74
N MET A 32 23.21 27.67 -6.63
CA MET A 32 22.81 26.66 -7.63
C MET A 32 21.78 27.19 -8.65
N GLU A 33 21.39 28.47 -8.57
CA GLU A 33 20.41 29.07 -9.49
C GLU A 33 20.81 28.90 -10.97
N GLY A 34 22.09 29.16 -11.30
CA GLY A 34 22.59 29.03 -12.68
C GLY A 34 22.64 27.59 -13.18
N GLU A 35 22.66 26.62 -12.25
CA GLU A 35 22.79 25.22 -12.56
C GLU A 35 21.41 24.59 -12.84
N TYR A 36 20.43 24.82 -11.97
CA TYR A 36 19.14 24.13 -12.03
C TYR A 36 18.00 24.94 -12.64
N LEU A 37 18.01 26.28 -12.55
CA LEU A 37 16.91 27.07 -13.07
C LEU A 37 16.93 27.08 -14.60
N THR A 38 15.77 26.84 -15.19
CA THR A 38 15.54 27.06 -16.62
C THR A 38 15.31 28.55 -16.88
N SER A 39 15.55 29.01 -18.10
CA SER A 39 15.25 30.38 -18.51
C SER A 39 14.24 30.39 -19.66
N TYR A 40 13.10 31.06 -19.45
CA TYR A 40 12.11 31.28 -20.50
C TYR A 40 11.86 32.78 -20.68
N GLN A 41 12.06 33.28 -21.90
CA GLN A 41 11.97 34.72 -22.22
C GLN A 41 12.81 35.61 -21.27
N GLY A 42 13.97 35.10 -20.83
CA GLY A 42 14.86 35.79 -19.90
C GLY A 42 14.39 35.80 -18.44
N ARG A 43 13.35 35.04 -18.09
CA ARG A 43 12.89 34.86 -16.70
C ARG A 43 13.25 33.47 -16.17
N PRO A 44 13.83 33.37 -14.97
CA PRO A 44 14.08 32.08 -14.33
C PRO A 44 12.75 31.40 -13.94
N GLY A 45 12.66 30.11 -14.22
CA GLY A 45 11.54 29.23 -13.86
C GLY A 45 12.01 27.98 -13.11
N HIS A 46 11.05 27.13 -12.71
CA HIS A 46 11.29 25.89 -11.94
C HIS A 46 12.11 26.12 -10.66
N TRP A 47 11.73 27.12 -9.85
CA TRP A 47 12.47 27.47 -8.65
C TRP A 47 12.48 26.35 -7.63
N HIS A 48 11.45 25.50 -7.57
CA HIS A 48 11.41 24.34 -6.67
C HIS A 48 12.65 23.43 -6.78
N THR A 49 13.40 23.44 -7.88
CA THR A 49 14.65 22.69 -8.02
C THR A 49 15.72 23.12 -7.01
N VAL A 50 15.96 24.42 -6.83
CA VAL A 50 16.94 24.94 -5.86
C VAL A 50 16.50 24.78 -4.40
N TYR A 51 15.18 24.65 -4.17
CA TYR A 51 14.64 24.30 -2.86
C TYR A 51 14.79 22.80 -2.56
N SER A 52 14.64 21.95 -3.58
CA SER A 52 14.88 20.50 -3.47
C SER A 52 16.34 20.23 -3.15
N ASP A 53 17.26 20.91 -3.84
CA ASP A 53 18.70 20.86 -3.56
C ASP A 53 19.00 21.22 -2.10
N TYR A 54 18.50 22.36 -1.64
CA TYR A 54 18.70 22.81 -0.26
C TYR A 54 18.17 21.80 0.78
N PHE A 55 16.95 21.28 0.57
CA PHE A 55 16.37 20.29 1.46
C PHE A 55 17.23 19.02 1.53
N LEU A 56 17.68 18.52 0.39
CA LEU A 56 18.53 17.32 0.30
C LEU A 56 19.93 17.55 0.86
N GLU A 57 20.49 18.75 0.72
CA GLU A 57 21.81 19.10 1.22
C GLU A 57 21.83 19.42 2.72
N LYS A 58 20.74 19.99 3.26
CA LYS A 58 20.75 20.59 4.62
C LYS A 58 19.74 20.00 5.58
N ASN A 59 18.60 19.51 5.11
CA ASN A 59 17.49 19.10 5.98
C ASN A 59 17.27 17.60 6.04
N LEU A 60 17.58 16.85 4.98
CA LEU A 60 17.33 15.42 4.92
C LEU A 60 18.36 14.63 5.75
N PRO A 61 17.98 13.95 6.85
CA PRO A 61 18.86 12.98 7.48
C PRO A 61 19.00 11.75 6.57
N LEU A 62 20.24 11.32 6.33
CA LEU A 62 20.57 10.18 5.49
C LEU A 62 21.22 9.07 6.32
N PRO A 63 21.04 7.79 5.95
CA PRO A 63 21.86 6.70 6.46
C PRO A 63 23.34 6.95 6.17
N SER A 64 24.21 6.42 7.04
CA SER A 64 25.66 6.56 6.90
C SER A 64 26.19 6.09 5.54
N GLU A 65 25.57 5.06 4.95
CA GLU A 65 25.91 4.56 3.61
C GLU A 65 25.59 5.54 2.47
N LEU A 66 24.73 6.53 2.68
CA LEU A 66 24.32 7.52 1.68
C LEU A 66 24.94 8.91 1.89
N GLU A 67 25.51 9.18 3.06
CA GLU A 67 26.03 10.50 3.42
C GLU A 67 27.14 10.96 2.45
N GLY A 68 28.02 10.05 2.03
CA GLY A 68 29.05 10.33 1.02
C GLY A 68 28.52 10.64 -0.38
N TYR A 69 27.23 10.38 -0.63
CA TYR A 69 26.55 10.61 -1.90
C TYR A 69 25.51 11.74 -1.84
N ARG A 70 25.41 12.48 -0.71
CA ARG A 70 24.41 13.53 -0.50
C ARG A 70 24.28 14.49 -1.69
N SER A 71 25.39 15.06 -2.15
CA SER A 71 25.38 15.99 -3.29
C SER A 71 25.03 15.33 -4.62
N LYS A 72 25.34 14.05 -4.80
CA LYS A 72 24.90 13.28 -5.98
C LYS A 72 23.39 13.06 -5.94
N ILE A 73 22.82 12.76 -4.76
CA ILE A 73 21.37 12.60 -4.57
C ILE A 73 20.66 13.93 -4.83
N ALA A 74 21.18 15.04 -4.26
CA ALA A 74 20.68 16.40 -4.47
C ALA A 74 20.71 16.80 -5.95
N ARG A 75 21.82 16.50 -6.64
CA ARG A 75 21.99 16.74 -8.07
C ARG A 75 20.95 15.99 -8.90
N ILE A 76 20.84 14.67 -8.74
CA ILE A 76 19.93 13.84 -9.56
C ILE A 76 18.47 14.30 -9.37
N ALA A 77 18.08 14.65 -8.14
CA ALA A 77 16.75 15.15 -7.84
C ALA A 77 16.49 16.53 -8.46
N SER A 78 17.44 17.46 -8.33
CA SER A 78 17.22 18.88 -8.67
C SER A 78 17.46 19.20 -10.15
N ALA A 79 18.20 18.37 -10.87
CA ALA A 79 18.49 18.58 -12.29
C ALA A 79 17.34 18.18 -13.23
N HIS A 80 16.19 17.70 -12.74
CA HIS A 80 15.16 17.06 -13.58
C HIS A 80 14.48 17.98 -14.64
N HIS A 81 14.67 19.30 -14.59
CA HIS A 81 14.27 20.21 -15.69
C HIS A 81 15.43 20.65 -16.59
N LYS A 82 16.68 20.44 -16.15
CA LYS A 82 17.91 20.76 -16.88
C LYS A 82 18.95 19.66 -16.66
N PRO A 83 18.67 18.42 -17.12
CA PRO A 83 19.55 17.29 -16.90
C PRO A 83 20.79 17.35 -17.79
N ASP A 84 21.86 16.69 -17.38
CA ASP A 84 22.87 16.22 -18.33
C ASP A 84 22.26 15.07 -19.15
N GLU A 85 22.05 15.29 -20.45
CA GLU A 85 21.47 14.30 -21.37
C GLU A 85 22.30 13.01 -21.50
N LYS A 86 23.55 12.99 -21.04
CA LYS A 86 24.39 11.79 -20.98
C LYS A 86 24.28 11.06 -19.64
N SER A 87 23.71 11.70 -18.63
CA SER A 87 23.53 11.13 -17.30
C SER A 87 22.27 10.27 -17.28
N LEU A 88 22.47 8.94 -17.28
CA LEU A 88 21.40 7.96 -17.11
C LEU A 88 20.46 8.28 -15.92
N PRO A 89 20.94 8.53 -14.69
CA PRO A 89 20.04 8.79 -13.58
C PRO A 89 19.27 10.12 -13.71
N GLU A 90 19.90 11.20 -14.18
CA GLU A 90 19.21 12.48 -14.36
C GLU A 90 18.13 12.38 -15.44
N MET A 91 18.44 11.74 -16.57
CA MET A 91 17.47 11.51 -17.64
C MET A 91 16.34 10.55 -17.23
N ALA A 92 16.63 9.53 -16.42
CA ALA A 92 15.59 8.62 -15.93
C ALA A 92 14.57 9.36 -15.03
N VAL A 93 15.02 10.22 -14.12
CA VAL A 93 14.11 11.05 -13.29
C VAL A 93 13.34 12.04 -14.15
N THR A 94 14.04 12.72 -15.06
CA THR A 94 13.45 13.74 -15.94
C THR A 94 12.35 13.18 -16.84
N VAL A 95 12.60 12.04 -17.49
CA VAL A 95 11.60 11.38 -18.34
C VAL A 95 10.46 10.82 -17.49
N ALA A 96 10.76 10.24 -16.32
CA ALA A 96 9.74 9.69 -15.42
C ALA A 96 8.77 10.75 -14.88
N ASP A 97 9.26 11.93 -14.48
CA ASP A 97 8.43 13.06 -14.02
C ASP A 97 7.37 13.45 -15.07
N ARG A 98 7.79 13.49 -16.34
CA ARG A 98 6.90 13.76 -17.46
C ARG A 98 5.90 12.64 -17.72
N LEU A 99 6.33 11.38 -17.66
CA LEU A 99 5.45 10.22 -17.87
C LEU A 99 4.41 10.07 -16.76
N SER A 100 4.79 10.33 -15.51
CA SER A 100 3.91 10.29 -14.33
C SER A 100 2.68 11.20 -14.49
N SER A 101 2.89 12.39 -15.06
CA SER A 101 1.87 13.41 -15.29
C SER A 101 1.01 13.21 -16.55
N GLY A 102 1.26 12.18 -17.36
CA GLY A 102 0.48 11.88 -18.56
C GLY A 102 0.88 12.64 -19.83
N LEU A 103 2.04 13.32 -19.80
CA LEU A 103 2.71 13.97 -20.95
C LEU A 103 1.87 14.98 -21.75
N ASP A 104 1.14 15.88 -21.07
CA ASP A 104 0.76 17.21 -21.57
C ASP A 104 1.51 18.29 -20.75
N ARG A 105 2.82 18.43 -20.97
CA ARG A 105 3.42 19.76 -20.84
C ARG A 105 3.34 20.38 -22.23
N ILE A 106 2.30 21.18 -22.45
CA ILE A 106 2.38 22.25 -23.44
C ILE A 106 3.72 22.95 -23.18
N ALA A 107 4.54 22.99 -24.22
CA ALA A 107 5.91 23.48 -24.18
C ALA A 107 6.06 24.72 -23.29
N ASP A 108 6.96 24.63 -22.32
CA ASP A 108 7.66 25.74 -21.64
C ASP A 108 6.82 26.97 -21.31
N GLU A 109 5.89 26.84 -20.38
CA GLU A 109 5.25 28.01 -19.76
C GLU A 109 5.27 28.02 -18.23
N GLU A 110 6.20 27.35 -17.55
CA GLU A 110 6.41 27.49 -16.10
C GLU A 110 7.11 28.82 -15.74
N SER A 111 6.41 29.93 -15.97
CA SER A 111 6.70 31.20 -15.30
C SER A 111 6.08 31.13 -13.90
N GLU A 112 6.80 30.53 -12.93
CA GLU A 112 6.43 30.45 -11.49
C GLU A 112 6.30 31.83 -10.79
N SER A 113 6.32 32.94 -11.53
CA SER A 113 6.07 34.29 -11.02
C SER A 113 4.63 34.77 -11.29
N LYS A 114 3.61 34.15 -10.63
CA LYS A 114 2.29 34.78 -10.41
C LYS A 114 1.66 34.37 -9.07
N VAL A 115 0.95 35.35 -8.49
CA VAL A 115 0.15 35.33 -7.26
C VAL A 115 -0.80 34.12 -7.22
N GLY A 116 -0.78 33.32 -6.14
CA GLY A 116 -1.79 32.26 -5.90
C GLY A 116 -1.28 30.83 -5.64
N PHE A 117 -0.02 30.49 -5.93
CA PHE A 117 0.45 29.10 -5.81
C PHE A 117 0.61 28.60 -4.36
N ARG A 118 0.88 29.52 -3.42
CA ARG A 118 0.96 29.24 -1.98
C ARG A 118 -0.45 29.17 -1.36
N GLU A 119 -1.42 29.71 -2.06
CA GLU A 119 -2.83 29.68 -1.70
C GLU A 119 -3.51 28.41 -2.24
N SER A 120 -3.04 27.85 -3.36
CA SER A 120 -3.63 26.66 -4.00
C SER A 120 -3.78 25.46 -3.06
N ARG A 121 -4.90 24.76 -3.18
CA ARG A 121 -5.21 23.49 -2.50
C ARG A 121 -5.39 22.36 -3.51
N LEU A 122 -5.24 21.12 -3.04
CA LEU A 122 -5.46 19.92 -3.84
C LEU A 122 -6.97 19.73 -4.07
N LEU A 123 -7.39 19.67 -5.31
CA LEU A 123 -8.74 19.29 -5.69
C LEU A 123 -8.98 17.82 -5.38
N SER A 124 -10.21 17.49 -5.03
CA SER A 124 -10.58 16.10 -4.84
C SER A 124 -10.64 15.39 -6.18
N ILE A 125 -9.81 14.37 -6.35
CA ILE A 125 -9.83 13.50 -7.54
C ILE A 125 -11.20 12.82 -7.75
N PHE A 126 -12.01 12.68 -6.70
CA PHE A 126 -13.36 12.12 -6.79
C PHE A 126 -14.37 13.09 -7.45
N ASP A 127 -14.09 14.40 -7.48
CA ASP A 127 -14.94 15.39 -8.16
C ASP A 127 -14.88 15.21 -9.69
N GLU A 128 -13.80 14.61 -10.20
CA GLU A 128 -13.58 14.39 -11.63
C GLU A 128 -14.26 13.14 -12.20
N ILE A 129 -14.84 12.28 -11.34
CA ILE A 129 -15.40 10.99 -11.75
C ILE A 129 -16.73 11.21 -12.48
N GLU A 130 -16.68 11.16 -13.80
CA GLU A 130 -17.84 11.30 -14.68
C GLU A 130 -18.46 9.93 -14.97
N LEU A 131 -19.58 9.65 -14.31
CA LEU A 131 -20.49 8.56 -14.66
C LEU A 131 -21.83 9.15 -15.12
N VAL A 132 -22.85 8.32 -15.33
CA VAL A 132 -24.13 8.66 -15.98
C VAL A 132 -24.79 9.98 -15.52
N LYS A 133 -24.66 10.35 -14.23
CA LYS A 133 -25.36 11.52 -13.64
C LYS A 133 -24.44 12.68 -13.24
N HIS A 134 -23.12 12.49 -13.22
CA HIS A 134 -22.17 13.52 -12.80
C HIS A 134 -21.40 14.04 -13.99
N GLN A 135 -21.30 15.37 -14.08
CA GLN A 135 -20.48 16.04 -15.07
C GLN A 135 -19.50 16.91 -14.33
N PHE A 136 -18.21 16.65 -14.53
CA PHE A 136 -17.17 17.43 -13.90
C PHE A 136 -17.10 18.81 -14.53
N LYS A 137 -17.08 19.85 -13.69
CA LYS A 137 -16.99 21.24 -14.13
C LYS A 137 -15.67 21.83 -13.69
N VAL A 138 -14.78 22.08 -14.65
CA VAL A 138 -13.52 22.79 -14.44
C VAL A 138 -13.80 24.17 -13.80
N PRO A 139 -13.07 24.60 -12.75
CA PRO A 139 -11.88 23.96 -12.19
C PRO A 139 -12.12 22.91 -11.09
N GLY A 140 -13.36 22.54 -10.79
CA GLY A 140 -13.71 21.73 -9.61
C GLY A 140 -14.04 22.61 -8.40
N SER A 141 -14.83 22.08 -7.47
CA SER A 141 -15.22 22.80 -6.24
C SER A 141 -14.96 22.01 -4.96
N ALA A 142 -14.61 20.73 -5.06
CA ALA A 142 -14.21 19.93 -3.91
C ALA A 142 -12.69 19.97 -3.74
N TYR A 143 -12.18 20.31 -2.55
CA TYR A 143 -10.74 20.40 -2.28
C TYR A 143 -10.37 19.98 -0.85
N HIS A 144 -9.11 19.58 -0.64
CA HIS A 144 -8.60 19.13 0.64
C HIS A 144 -7.85 20.26 1.38
N ASP A 145 -8.00 20.31 2.70
CA ASP A 145 -7.17 21.16 3.55
C ASP A 145 -5.75 20.59 3.71
N LEU A 146 -4.81 21.46 4.04
CA LEU A 146 -3.42 21.09 4.32
C LEU A 146 -3.28 20.59 5.76
N ILE A 147 -3.38 19.27 5.91
CA ILE A 147 -3.27 18.56 7.18
C ILE A 147 -2.40 17.30 7.03
N PRO A 148 -1.74 16.83 8.09
CA PRO A 148 -1.16 15.50 8.10
C PRO A 148 -2.25 14.45 7.87
N LEU A 149 -1.92 13.37 7.16
CA LEU A 149 -2.84 12.26 6.94
C LEU A 149 -3.06 11.54 8.28
N ILE A 150 -4.20 11.82 8.89
CA ILE A 150 -4.70 11.19 10.10
C ILE A 150 -6.10 10.68 9.81
N SER A 151 -6.53 9.63 10.50
CA SER A 151 -7.90 9.16 10.37
C SER A 151 -8.83 10.09 11.14
N SER A 152 -9.47 11.01 10.43
CA SER A 152 -10.45 11.96 10.95
C SER A 152 -11.34 12.49 9.83
N ASP A 153 -12.47 13.11 10.17
CA ASP A 153 -13.37 13.75 9.19
C ASP A 153 -12.68 14.87 8.39
N GLU A 154 -11.55 15.39 8.86
CA GLU A 154 -10.82 16.48 8.19
C GLU A 154 -10.17 16.06 6.86
N ILE A 155 -9.99 14.76 6.62
CA ILE A 155 -9.42 14.27 5.35
C ILE A 155 -10.39 14.40 4.17
N PHE A 156 -11.70 14.56 4.44
CA PHE A 156 -12.70 14.69 3.38
C PHE A 156 -12.62 16.06 2.71
N PRO A 157 -12.90 16.13 1.40
CA PRO A 157 -12.85 17.39 0.69
C PRO A 157 -13.97 18.33 1.14
N LYS A 158 -13.66 19.61 1.22
CA LYS A 158 -14.60 20.71 1.45
C LYS A 158 -15.07 21.28 0.11
N GLN A 159 -16.29 21.83 0.11
CA GLN A 159 -16.82 22.55 -1.04
C GLN A 159 -16.43 24.03 -0.98
N GLY A 160 -15.92 24.59 -2.07
CA GLY A 160 -15.59 26.02 -2.16
C GLY A 160 -14.55 26.36 -3.24
N ASP A 161 -13.87 27.48 -3.05
CA ASP A 161 -12.71 27.86 -3.87
C ASP A 161 -11.49 27.08 -3.35
N PRO A 162 -10.75 26.34 -4.20
CA PRO A 162 -9.58 25.52 -3.81
C PRO A 162 -8.36 26.37 -3.42
N LYS A 163 -8.55 27.24 -2.42
CA LYS A 163 -7.54 28.16 -1.89
C LYS A 163 -7.60 28.19 -0.37
N GLY A 164 -6.46 28.48 0.25
CA GLY A 164 -6.37 28.74 1.68
C GLY A 164 -5.14 29.58 2.03
N PRO A 165 -4.91 29.87 3.31
CA PRO A 165 -3.80 30.71 3.75
C PRO A 165 -2.43 30.08 3.45
N PRO A 166 -1.45 30.83 2.92
CA PRO A 166 -0.07 30.36 2.73
C PRO A 166 0.61 29.81 3.99
N GLU A 167 0.19 30.26 5.17
CA GLU A 167 0.71 29.86 6.48
C GLU A 167 0.46 28.39 6.77
N ASP A 168 -0.56 27.77 6.17
CA ASP A 168 -0.83 26.34 6.32
C ASP A 168 0.33 25.49 5.78
N TYR A 169 0.95 25.88 4.66
CA TYR A 169 2.14 25.20 4.15
C TYR A 169 3.30 25.30 5.14
N VAL A 170 3.49 26.45 5.77
CA VAL A 170 4.54 26.66 6.78
C VAL A 170 4.30 25.74 7.98
N ARG A 171 3.07 25.69 8.49
CA ARG A 171 2.70 24.81 9.60
C ARG A 171 2.94 23.34 9.26
N LEU A 172 2.44 22.88 8.10
CA LEU A 172 2.57 21.49 7.67
C LEU A 172 4.04 21.11 7.44
N PHE A 173 4.84 21.99 6.85
CA PHE A 173 6.27 21.76 6.60
C PHE A 173 7.07 21.67 7.89
N ASN A 174 6.77 22.51 8.89
CA ASN A 174 7.42 22.44 10.20
C ASN A 174 7.10 21.13 10.93
N LEU A 175 5.85 20.64 10.84
CA LEU A 175 5.48 19.34 11.38
C LEU A 175 6.25 18.21 10.67
N PHE A 176 6.30 18.26 9.34
CA PHE A 176 7.08 17.33 8.52
C PHE A 176 8.56 17.30 8.93
N LEU A 177 9.22 18.47 9.03
CA LEU A 177 10.61 18.56 9.50
C LEU A 177 10.79 17.97 10.91
N SER A 178 9.86 18.25 11.82
CA SER A 178 9.96 17.74 13.20
C SER A 178 9.86 16.22 13.33
N GLU A 179 9.26 15.54 12.34
CA GLU A 179 9.22 14.08 12.26
C GLU A 179 10.37 13.52 11.42
N ILE A 180 10.77 14.19 10.33
CA ILE A 180 11.88 13.73 9.50
C ILE A 180 13.20 13.71 10.29
N GLU A 181 13.43 14.72 11.13
CA GLU A 181 14.61 14.81 12.00
C GLU A 181 14.73 13.66 13.02
N LYS A 182 13.61 12.98 13.30
CA LYS A 182 13.55 11.86 14.25
C LYS A 182 13.68 10.50 13.57
N MET A 183 13.76 10.46 12.24
CA MET A 183 13.91 9.21 11.50
C MET A 183 15.16 8.45 11.94
N ASN A 184 15.02 7.14 12.10
CA ASN A 184 16.17 6.27 12.30
C ASN A 184 17.00 6.15 11.01
N THR A 185 18.23 6.65 11.04
CA THR A 185 19.21 6.55 9.94
C THR A 185 20.20 5.40 10.12
N ASP A 186 20.23 4.75 11.28
CA ASP A 186 21.08 3.58 11.56
C ASP A 186 20.36 2.28 11.15
N VAL A 187 19.92 2.23 9.89
CA VAL A 187 19.22 1.10 9.29
C VAL A 187 19.64 0.93 7.83
N GLU A 188 19.40 -0.26 7.27
CA GLU A 188 19.59 -0.48 5.84
C GLU A 188 18.66 0.39 5.00
N PHE A 189 19.11 0.77 3.80
CA PHE A 189 18.36 1.64 2.87
C PHE A 189 16.89 1.28 2.69
N HIS A 190 16.54 0.00 2.62
CA HIS A 190 15.15 -0.40 2.35
C HIS A 190 14.20 -0.01 3.50
N PHE A 191 14.62 -0.17 4.77
CA PHE A 191 13.84 0.32 5.92
C PHE A 191 13.77 1.84 5.94
N TYR A 192 14.88 2.53 5.64
CA TYR A 192 14.89 3.99 5.54
C TYR A 192 13.94 4.50 4.45
N LEU A 193 13.95 3.86 3.28
CA LEU A 193 13.09 4.18 2.14
C LEU A 193 11.61 4.00 2.49
N ASP A 194 11.25 2.90 3.15
CA ASP A 194 9.86 2.65 3.56
C ASP A 194 9.37 3.71 4.57
N SER A 195 10.24 4.17 5.47
CA SER A 195 9.93 5.20 6.46
C SER A 195 9.77 6.59 5.82
N ILE A 196 10.66 6.99 4.91
CA ILE A 196 10.52 8.29 4.22
C ILE A 196 9.27 8.30 3.33
N ILE A 197 8.95 7.19 2.65
CA ILE A 197 7.69 7.06 1.88
C ILE A 197 6.48 7.30 2.78
N SER A 198 6.47 6.74 3.98
CA SER A 198 5.36 6.91 4.93
C SER A 198 5.22 8.35 5.42
N LEU A 199 6.34 9.05 5.67
CA LEU A 199 6.31 10.46 6.05
C LEU A 199 5.87 11.36 4.88
N LEU A 200 6.33 11.08 3.67
CA LEU A 200 5.88 11.79 2.48
C LEU A 200 4.39 11.56 2.25
N GLU A 201 3.88 10.34 2.39
CA GLU A 201 2.44 10.08 2.32
C GLU A 201 1.69 10.90 3.36
N LYS A 202 2.16 10.87 4.62
CA LYS A 202 1.52 11.60 5.71
C LYS A 202 1.47 13.11 5.48
N TYR A 203 2.52 13.71 4.94
CA TYR A 203 2.64 15.17 4.89
C TYR A 203 2.43 15.80 3.51
N SER A 204 2.38 15.01 2.44
CA SER A 204 2.26 15.53 1.06
C SER A 204 1.08 14.97 0.26
N TRP A 205 0.21 14.16 0.87
CA TRP A 205 -1.02 13.64 0.23
C TRP A 205 -2.04 14.71 -0.18
N CYS A 206 -2.04 15.88 0.47
CA CYS A 206 -2.98 16.98 0.25
C CYS A 206 -2.33 18.21 -0.41
N ILE A 207 -1.07 18.07 -0.86
CA ILE A 207 -0.33 19.13 -1.56
C ILE A 207 -0.48 18.89 -3.06
N PRO A 208 -0.96 19.84 -3.86
CA PRO A 208 -1.04 19.64 -5.31
C PRO A 208 0.35 19.60 -5.96
N SER A 209 0.64 18.59 -6.77
CA SER A 209 1.92 18.39 -7.47
C SER A 209 2.20 19.49 -8.50
N SER A 210 1.15 20.02 -9.14
CA SER A 210 1.17 21.21 -9.97
C SER A 210 -0.02 22.09 -9.63
N SER A 211 0.17 23.41 -9.66
CA SER A 211 -0.89 24.40 -9.44
C SER A 211 -0.99 25.40 -10.60
N TYR A 212 -0.28 25.14 -11.69
CA TYR A 212 -0.16 26.06 -12.83
C TYR A 212 -0.62 25.39 -14.13
N LYS A 213 -1.61 26.01 -14.80
CA LYS A 213 -2.19 25.62 -16.11
C LYS A 213 -2.76 24.20 -16.23
N THR A 214 -2.70 23.42 -15.17
CA THR A 214 -3.24 22.06 -15.05
C THR A 214 -4.17 22.02 -13.84
N LEU A 215 -5.07 21.03 -13.81
CA LEU A 215 -5.91 20.79 -12.64
C LEU A 215 -5.01 20.35 -11.47
N PRO A 216 -5.07 21.01 -10.30
CA PRO A 216 -4.30 20.60 -9.11
C PRO A 216 -4.98 19.42 -8.40
N ASP A 217 -5.12 18.29 -9.08
CA ASP A 217 -5.90 17.10 -8.67
C ASP A 217 -5.04 15.89 -8.25
N VAL A 218 -3.76 15.91 -8.61
CA VAL A 218 -2.76 14.90 -8.22
C VAL A 218 -1.96 15.41 -7.02
N SER A 219 -1.85 14.58 -5.99
CA SER A 219 -1.03 14.90 -4.82
C SER A 219 0.47 14.84 -5.14
N LEU A 220 1.26 15.64 -4.42
CA LEU A 220 2.71 15.63 -4.49
C LEU A 220 3.26 14.24 -4.13
N PHE A 221 2.66 13.56 -3.15
CA PHE A 221 3.02 12.19 -2.81
C PHE A 221 2.83 11.23 -3.99
N ASP A 222 1.63 11.19 -4.57
CA ASP A 222 1.29 10.23 -5.62
C ASP A 222 2.11 10.48 -6.88
N HIS A 223 2.35 11.75 -7.23
CA HIS A 223 3.25 12.15 -8.32
C HIS A 223 4.68 11.66 -8.07
N SER A 224 5.26 11.97 -6.91
CA SER A 224 6.61 11.55 -6.56
C SER A 224 6.78 10.02 -6.52
N PHE A 225 5.79 9.31 -5.97
CA PHE A 225 5.83 7.85 -5.85
C PHE A 225 5.77 7.18 -7.23
N SER A 226 4.86 7.62 -8.10
CA SER A 226 4.74 7.10 -9.48
C SER A 226 5.95 7.51 -10.34
N THR A 227 6.50 8.72 -10.18
CA THR A 227 7.78 9.12 -10.80
C THR A 227 8.92 8.21 -10.37
N ALA A 228 9.05 7.88 -9.08
CA ALA A 228 10.07 6.93 -8.60
C ALA A 228 9.89 5.53 -9.20
N SER A 229 8.64 5.06 -9.34
CA SER A 229 8.30 3.78 -10.00
C SER A 229 8.78 3.72 -11.45
N ILE A 230 8.48 4.77 -12.22
CA ILE A 230 8.82 4.86 -13.63
C ILE A 230 10.34 5.04 -13.79
N ALA A 231 10.96 5.91 -12.98
CA ALA A 231 12.40 6.18 -13.01
C ALA A 231 13.21 4.90 -12.72
N GLN A 232 12.79 4.12 -11.71
CA GLN A 232 13.41 2.83 -11.40
C GLN A 232 13.39 1.90 -12.62
N SER A 233 12.23 1.77 -13.28
CA SER A 233 12.09 0.90 -14.44
C SER A 233 12.92 1.38 -15.63
N LEU A 234 12.89 2.68 -15.94
CA LEU A 234 13.72 3.28 -16.99
C LEU A 234 15.21 3.04 -16.73
N TYR A 235 15.68 3.36 -15.53
CA TYR A 235 17.10 3.20 -15.21
C TYR A 235 17.57 1.75 -15.34
N ILE A 236 16.80 0.79 -14.83
CA ILE A 236 17.19 -0.62 -14.91
C ILE A 236 17.20 -1.11 -16.36
N TYR A 237 16.18 -0.76 -17.15
CA TYR A 237 16.12 -1.09 -18.58
C TYR A 237 17.30 -0.50 -19.35
N HIS A 238 17.54 0.79 -19.21
CA HIS A 238 18.60 1.49 -19.96
C HIS A 238 20.00 1.10 -19.48
N SER A 239 20.19 0.83 -18.20
CA SER A 239 21.43 0.26 -17.65
C SER A 239 21.74 -1.11 -18.25
N ALA A 240 20.73 -1.98 -18.40
CA ALA A 240 20.91 -3.30 -19.02
C ALA A 240 21.26 -3.22 -20.51
N ASN A 241 20.82 -2.17 -21.19
CA ASN A 241 21.03 -1.94 -22.63
C ASN A 241 22.16 -0.94 -22.95
N ASN A 242 22.92 -0.48 -21.95
CA ASN A 242 23.97 0.54 -22.10
C ASN A 242 23.50 1.80 -22.85
N SER A 243 22.31 2.29 -22.51
CA SER A 243 21.69 3.46 -23.13
C SER A 243 21.22 4.47 -22.08
N VAL A 244 20.64 5.58 -22.53
CA VAL A 244 20.06 6.64 -21.69
C VAL A 244 18.63 6.89 -22.20
N PRO A 245 17.64 7.11 -21.30
CA PRO A 245 16.29 7.48 -21.71
C PRO A 245 16.29 8.71 -22.62
N SER A 246 15.54 8.62 -23.71
CA SER A 246 15.29 9.76 -24.59
C SER A 246 13.90 10.35 -24.31
N TRP A 247 13.67 11.58 -24.79
CA TRP A 247 12.42 12.32 -24.60
C TRP A 247 11.20 11.69 -25.29
N ARG A 248 11.41 10.98 -26.38
CA ARG A 248 10.38 10.30 -27.15
C ARG A 248 10.90 8.96 -27.56
N ASP A 249 10.21 7.93 -27.14
CA ASP A 249 10.62 6.57 -27.37
C ASP A 249 9.40 5.66 -27.55
N GLU A 250 9.34 5.01 -28.70
CA GLU A 250 8.26 4.11 -29.10
C GLU A 250 8.57 2.65 -28.77
N GLU A 251 9.81 2.33 -28.38
CA GLU A 251 10.15 0.98 -28.00
C GLU A 251 9.61 0.67 -26.60
N ALA A 252 9.03 -0.53 -26.48
CA ALA A 252 8.54 -1.03 -25.21
C ALA A 252 9.68 -1.21 -24.20
N LYS A 253 9.49 -0.65 -23.00
CA LYS A 253 10.48 -0.64 -21.91
C LYS A 253 9.92 -1.10 -20.59
N PHE A 254 8.60 -1.27 -20.51
CA PHE A 254 7.90 -1.58 -19.28
C PHE A 254 7.04 -2.82 -19.44
N ILE A 255 6.75 -3.44 -18.31
CA ILE A 255 5.72 -4.46 -18.15
C ILE A 255 4.83 -4.04 -16.97
N LEU A 256 3.52 -4.06 -17.15
CA LEU A 256 2.58 -4.05 -16.04
C LEU A 256 2.29 -5.48 -15.63
N MET A 257 2.86 -5.87 -14.49
CA MET A 257 2.60 -7.16 -13.88
C MET A 257 1.34 -7.08 -13.04
N GLY A 258 0.32 -7.84 -13.42
CA GLY A 258 -0.90 -8.00 -12.65
C GLY A 258 -0.83 -9.21 -11.71
N GLY A 259 -1.36 -9.08 -10.49
CA GLY A 259 -1.58 -10.20 -9.59
C GLY A 259 -2.97 -10.15 -8.96
N ASP A 260 -3.65 -11.29 -8.86
CA ASP A 260 -4.98 -11.41 -8.25
C ASP A 260 -5.11 -12.68 -7.41
N LEU A 261 -5.43 -12.47 -6.13
CA LEU A 261 -5.76 -13.53 -5.19
C LEU A 261 -7.24 -13.91 -5.33
N SER A 262 -7.49 -15.05 -5.96
CA SER A 262 -8.83 -15.59 -6.17
C SER A 262 -9.23 -16.57 -5.07
N GLY A 263 -10.53 -16.56 -4.68
CA GLY A 263 -11.11 -17.46 -3.67
C GLY A 263 -11.21 -16.86 -2.25
N ILE A 264 -10.96 -15.55 -2.10
CA ILE A 264 -10.92 -14.85 -0.80
C ILE A 264 -12.18 -15.10 0.05
N GLN A 265 -13.36 -14.91 -0.55
CA GLN A 265 -14.64 -15.02 0.18
C GLN A 265 -14.86 -16.44 0.70
N ASP A 266 -14.68 -17.45 -0.16
CA ASP A 266 -14.84 -18.85 0.21
C ASP A 266 -13.85 -19.27 1.29
N TYR A 267 -12.61 -18.80 1.21
CA TYR A 267 -11.61 -19.09 2.23
C TYR A 267 -11.94 -18.42 3.57
N ILE A 268 -12.35 -17.15 3.60
CA ILE A 268 -12.63 -16.47 4.87
C ILE A 268 -13.88 -17.05 5.53
N PHE A 269 -14.97 -17.23 4.77
CA PHE A 269 -16.29 -17.57 5.31
C PHE A 269 -16.64 -19.06 5.26
N GLY A 270 -15.87 -19.89 4.53
CA GLY A 270 -16.01 -21.33 4.45
C GLY A 270 -15.50 -22.07 5.70
N ILE A 271 -15.98 -21.67 6.88
CA ILE A 271 -15.74 -22.39 8.15
C ILE A 271 -16.94 -23.25 8.51
N SER A 272 -16.70 -24.31 9.29
CA SER A 272 -17.75 -25.15 9.85
C SER A 272 -18.67 -24.36 10.79
N LYS A 273 -19.99 -24.49 10.60
CA LYS A 273 -21.01 -23.80 11.42
C LYS A 273 -21.15 -24.35 12.85
N ASN A 274 -20.47 -25.45 13.16
CA ASN A 274 -20.67 -26.21 14.41
C ASN A 274 -19.76 -25.75 15.56
N SER A 275 -18.77 -24.89 15.31
CA SER A 275 -17.87 -24.35 16.33
C SER A 275 -18.29 -22.91 16.66
N GLY A 276 -19.15 -22.72 17.67
CA GLY A 276 -19.57 -21.38 18.10
C GLY A 276 -18.44 -20.54 18.73
N ARG A 277 -17.38 -21.18 19.24
CA ARG A 277 -16.23 -20.53 19.89
C ARG A 277 -15.13 -20.18 18.88
N GLY A 278 -14.53 -19.00 19.01
CA GLY A 278 -13.39 -18.57 18.17
C GLY A 278 -13.72 -18.12 16.74
N VAL A 279 -15.01 -18.03 16.36
CA VAL A 279 -15.43 -17.63 14.99
C VAL A 279 -14.98 -16.21 14.63
N SER A 280 -15.14 -15.24 15.55
CA SER A 280 -14.69 -13.86 15.31
C SER A 280 -13.17 -13.78 15.19
N LYS A 281 -12.43 -14.61 15.93
CA LYS A 281 -10.97 -14.72 15.87
C LYS A 281 -10.51 -15.28 14.53
N ILE A 282 -11.13 -16.35 14.03
CA ILE A 282 -10.72 -16.97 12.75
C ILE A 282 -11.04 -16.08 11.55
N PHE A 283 -12.17 -15.37 11.53
CA PHE A 283 -12.50 -14.46 10.42
C PHE A 283 -11.48 -13.33 10.29
N ARG A 284 -11.16 -12.63 11.38
CA ARG A 284 -10.15 -11.57 11.35
C ARG A 284 -8.76 -12.13 11.05
N ALA A 285 -8.44 -13.31 11.59
CA ALA A 285 -7.15 -13.96 11.33
C ALA A 285 -6.98 -14.33 9.86
N ARG A 286 -8.00 -14.91 9.23
CA ARG A 286 -7.97 -15.25 7.80
C ARG A 286 -7.88 -14.00 6.94
N SER A 287 -8.71 -12.98 7.20
CA SER A 287 -8.68 -11.71 6.46
C SER A 287 -7.28 -11.09 6.50
N PHE A 288 -6.68 -10.97 7.69
CA PHE A 288 -5.32 -10.48 7.86
C PHE A 288 -4.27 -11.39 7.19
N TYR A 289 -4.40 -12.71 7.34
CA TYR A 289 -3.46 -13.67 6.78
C TYR A 289 -3.35 -13.54 5.25
N LEU A 290 -4.45 -13.29 4.54
CA LEU A 290 -4.43 -13.09 3.09
C LEU A 290 -3.68 -11.80 2.70
N GLN A 291 -3.82 -10.74 3.49
CA GLN A 291 -3.07 -9.49 3.27
C GLN A 291 -1.58 -9.70 3.52
N ALA A 292 -1.21 -10.34 4.64
CA ALA A 292 0.17 -10.68 4.96
C ALA A 292 0.80 -11.62 3.91
N LEU A 293 0.04 -12.61 3.42
CA LEU A 293 0.48 -13.52 2.37
C LEU A 293 0.76 -12.78 1.06
N THR A 294 -0.18 -11.94 0.61
CA THR A 294 0.00 -11.12 -0.60
C THR A 294 1.22 -10.21 -0.45
N ARG A 295 1.40 -9.60 0.74
CA ARG A 295 2.58 -8.80 1.05
C ARG A 295 3.88 -9.60 0.99
N SER A 296 3.91 -10.84 1.50
CA SER A 296 5.11 -11.69 1.39
C SER A 296 5.50 -12.02 -0.04
N ILE A 297 4.51 -12.20 -0.93
CA ILE A 297 4.76 -12.51 -2.34
C ILE A 297 5.30 -11.28 -3.07
N LEU A 298 4.77 -10.09 -2.77
CA LEU A 298 5.30 -8.82 -3.27
C LEU A 298 6.75 -8.60 -2.82
N LEU A 299 7.04 -8.82 -1.54
CA LEU A 299 8.39 -8.71 -0.97
C LEU A 299 9.37 -9.68 -1.65
N ASP A 300 8.98 -10.95 -1.80
CA ASP A 300 9.81 -11.95 -2.49
C ASP A 300 10.04 -11.57 -3.96
N THR A 301 9.00 -11.12 -4.66
CA THR A 301 9.08 -10.63 -6.05
C THR A 301 10.10 -9.48 -6.16
N GLN A 302 9.97 -8.46 -5.30
CA GLN A 302 10.87 -7.31 -5.29
C GLN A 302 12.32 -7.72 -4.99
N ASN A 303 12.53 -8.61 -4.02
CA ASN A 303 13.85 -9.11 -3.65
C ASN A 303 14.52 -9.90 -4.80
N ARG A 304 13.78 -10.82 -5.44
CA ARG A 304 14.31 -11.65 -6.56
C ARG A 304 14.65 -10.83 -7.81
N LEU A 305 13.91 -9.76 -8.04
CA LEU A 305 14.13 -8.83 -9.16
C LEU A 305 15.13 -7.72 -8.81
N GLY A 306 15.39 -7.47 -7.52
CA GLY A 306 16.25 -6.40 -7.05
C GLY A 306 15.61 -5.01 -7.13
N LEU A 307 14.29 -4.95 -6.97
CA LEU A 307 13.46 -3.74 -7.03
C LEU A 307 13.16 -3.20 -5.64
N SER A 308 12.90 -1.90 -5.54
CA SER A 308 12.38 -1.29 -4.32
C SER A 308 10.85 -1.32 -4.28
N CYS A 309 10.29 -0.95 -3.12
CA CYS A 309 8.85 -0.91 -2.86
C CYS A 309 8.09 0.05 -3.81
N VAL A 310 8.76 1.03 -4.43
CA VAL A 310 8.15 1.99 -5.38
C VAL A 310 7.67 1.33 -6.68
N SER A 311 8.07 0.09 -6.97
CA SER A 311 7.57 -0.69 -8.11
C SER A 311 6.05 -0.93 -8.07
N LYS A 312 5.40 -0.70 -6.93
CA LYS A 312 4.00 -1.06 -6.68
C LYS A 312 3.04 0.09 -6.98
N LEU A 313 2.40 0.09 -8.14
CA LEU A 313 1.40 1.10 -8.52
C LEU A 313 0.07 0.91 -7.78
N MET A 314 -0.36 -0.34 -7.57
CA MET A 314 -1.62 -0.65 -6.90
C MET A 314 -1.47 -1.87 -5.98
N ASP A 315 -2.13 -1.82 -4.83
CA ASP A 315 -2.25 -2.91 -3.86
C ASP A 315 -3.57 -2.75 -3.10
N SER A 316 -4.60 -3.49 -3.51
CA SER A 316 -5.93 -3.41 -2.91
C SER A 316 -6.71 -4.70 -3.07
N GLY A 317 -7.34 -5.17 -1.99
CA GLY A 317 -8.30 -6.29 -2.03
C GLY A 317 -7.74 -7.64 -2.50
N GLY A 318 -6.42 -7.85 -2.40
CA GLY A 318 -5.75 -9.05 -2.94
C GLY A 318 -5.40 -8.95 -4.43
N LYS A 319 -5.65 -7.80 -5.07
CA LYS A 319 -5.18 -7.46 -6.41
C LYS A 319 -4.03 -6.46 -6.32
N PHE A 320 -3.00 -6.63 -7.13
CA PHE A 320 -1.89 -5.70 -7.22
C PHE A 320 -1.42 -5.50 -8.65
N ILE A 321 -0.80 -4.34 -8.92
CA ILE A 321 -0.15 -4.03 -10.20
C ILE A 321 1.25 -3.51 -9.90
N LEU A 322 2.27 -4.13 -10.49
CA LEU A 322 3.66 -3.68 -10.44
C LEU A 322 4.10 -3.14 -11.80
N LEU A 323 4.85 -2.05 -11.78
CA LEU A 323 5.58 -1.55 -12.95
C LEU A 323 7.00 -2.12 -12.92
N LEU A 324 7.33 -2.90 -13.95
CA LEU A 324 8.62 -3.57 -14.08
C LEU A 324 9.33 -3.13 -15.37
N PRO A 325 10.67 -3.12 -15.42
CA PRO A 325 11.39 -2.96 -16.67
C PRO A 325 11.22 -4.19 -17.57
N LEU A 326 11.10 -3.98 -18.88
CA LEU A 326 11.03 -5.05 -19.88
C LEU A 326 12.42 -5.66 -20.08
N ILE A 327 12.73 -6.68 -19.28
CA ILE A 327 14.00 -7.41 -19.31
C ILE A 327 13.72 -8.90 -19.44
N GLU A 328 14.37 -9.55 -20.41
CA GLU A 328 14.18 -10.99 -20.69
C GLU A 328 14.47 -11.86 -19.45
N ALA A 329 15.52 -11.52 -18.69
CA ALA A 329 15.85 -12.22 -17.44
C ALA A 329 14.76 -12.09 -16.36
N TYR A 330 13.89 -11.07 -16.40
CA TYR A 330 12.79 -10.94 -15.44
C TYR A 330 11.63 -11.89 -15.80
N GLN A 331 11.37 -12.10 -17.09
CA GLN A 331 10.33 -13.01 -17.55
C GLN A 331 10.60 -14.46 -17.09
N SER A 332 11.85 -14.93 -17.23
CA SER A 332 12.23 -16.27 -16.79
C SER A 332 12.16 -16.42 -15.26
N LYS A 333 12.60 -15.42 -14.50
CA LYS A 333 12.50 -15.40 -13.03
C LYS A 333 11.05 -15.42 -12.55
N ILE A 334 10.19 -14.59 -13.13
CA ILE A 334 8.77 -14.52 -12.75
C ILE A 334 8.04 -15.80 -13.13
N SER A 335 8.33 -16.38 -14.30
CA SER A 335 7.80 -17.68 -14.71
C SER A 335 8.18 -18.80 -13.73
N ALA A 336 9.43 -18.83 -13.26
CA ALA A 336 9.85 -19.78 -12.22
C ALA A 336 9.11 -19.54 -10.89
N MET A 337 9.03 -18.27 -10.46
CA MET A 337 8.32 -17.86 -9.24
C MET A 337 6.83 -18.20 -9.29
N GLU A 338 6.16 -18.00 -10.43
CA GLU A 338 4.75 -18.36 -10.62
C GLU A 338 4.52 -19.87 -10.41
N LYS A 339 5.45 -20.72 -10.88
CA LYS A 339 5.39 -22.16 -10.63
C LYS A 339 5.54 -22.47 -9.14
N GLU A 340 6.45 -21.80 -8.44
CA GLU A 340 6.63 -21.96 -6.98
C GLU A 340 5.41 -21.49 -6.19
N ILE A 341 4.83 -20.36 -6.57
CA ILE A 341 3.58 -19.82 -6.01
C ILE A 341 2.46 -20.85 -6.20
N GLN A 342 2.22 -21.32 -7.42
CA GLN A 342 1.15 -22.31 -7.65
C GLN A 342 1.40 -23.60 -6.86
N LEU A 343 2.66 -24.07 -6.74
CA LEU A 343 3.00 -25.26 -5.94
C LEU A 343 2.68 -25.05 -4.46
N TRP A 344 3.05 -23.88 -3.92
CA TRP A 344 2.79 -23.52 -2.53
C TRP A 344 1.29 -23.41 -2.26
N PHE A 345 0.54 -22.71 -3.12
CA PHE A 345 -0.92 -22.57 -3.01
C PHE A 345 -1.64 -23.91 -3.15
N ARG A 346 -1.20 -24.78 -4.09
CA ARG A 346 -1.76 -26.13 -4.25
C ARG A 346 -1.60 -26.95 -2.96
N LYS A 347 -0.42 -26.93 -2.35
CA LYS A 347 -0.16 -27.65 -1.09
C LYS A 347 -0.94 -27.05 0.08
N LYS A 348 -0.93 -25.72 0.21
CA LYS A 348 -1.47 -25.01 1.37
C LYS A 348 -2.98 -24.91 1.39
N PHE A 349 -3.58 -24.60 0.24
CA PHE A 349 -5.01 -24.29 0.14
C PHE A 349 -5.81 -25.25 -0.72
N LYS A 350 -5.15 -26.24 -1.36
CA LYS A 350 -5.82 -27.31 -2.10
C LYS A 350 -6.81 -26.78 -3.16
N GLY A 351 -6.49 -25.63 -3.77
CA GLY A 351 -7.33 -24.98 -4.78
C GLY A 351 -8.43 -24.05 -4.24
N GLN A 352 -8.64 -23.95 -2.92
CA GLN A 352 -9.57 -22.96 -2.35
C GLN A 352 -9.10 -21.53 -2.56
N LEU A 353 -7.78 -21.33 -2.61
CA LEU A 353 -7.14 -20.07 -2.94
C LEU A 353 -6.11 -20.31 -4.03
N THR A 354 -5.98 -19.33 -4.91
CA THR A 354 -4.96 -19.28 -5.96
C THR A 354 -4.52 -17.84 -6.15
N LEU A 355 -3.21 -17.60 -6.26
CA LEU A 355 -2.71 -16.33 -6.77
C LEU A 355 -2.40 -16.49 -8.26
N ASN A 356 -3.04 -15.68 -9.09
CA ASN A 356 -2.83 -15.66 -10.53
C ASN A 356 -1.98 -14.44 -10.89
N LEU A 357 -1.00 -14.63 -11.77
CA LEU A 357 -0.08 -13.59 -12.21
C LEU A 357 -0.20 -13.41 -13.73
N SER A 358 -0.11 -12.17 -14.19
CA SER A 358 -0.06 -11.81 -15.61
C SER A 358 1.13 -10.87 -15.88
N MET A 359 1.75 -11.05 -17.04
CA MET A 359 2.91 -10.29 -17.51
C MET A 359 2.77 -9.85 -18.99
N ASP A 360 1.58 -9.99 -19.57
CA ASP A 360 1.39 -9.88 -21.03
C ASP A 360 1.33 -8.43 -21.50
N THR A 361 1.06 -7.49 -20.59
CA THR A 361 0.94 -6.06 -20.89
C THR A 361 2.31 -5.39 -20.91
N LYS A 362 2.86 -5.19 -22.10
CA LYS A 362 4.10 -4.43 -22.34
C LYS A 362 3.76 -3.01 -22.74
N MET A 363 4.59 -2.04 -22.34
CA MET A 363 4.37 -0.63 -22.64
C MET A 363 5.65 0.07 -23.09
N ALA A 364 5.49 1.07 -23.95
CA ALA A 364 6.45 2.11 -24.30
C ALA A 364 6.18 3.41 -23.51
N GLN A 365 7.02 4.43 -23.71
CA GLN A 365 6.83 5.72 -23.02
C GLN A 365 5.52 6.42 -23.44
N GLN A 366 5.15 6.33 -24.72
CA GLN A 366 3.93 6.95 -25.24
C GLN A 366 2.62 6.41 -24.63
N ASP A 367 2.67 5.24 -24.02
CA ASP A 367 1.51 4.57 -23.43
C ASP A 367 1.12 5.18 -22.07
N PHE A 368 2.00 6.00 -21.47
CA PHE A 368 1.68 6.81 -20.29
C PHE A 368 0.85 8.06 -20.61
N ARG A 369 0.68 8.40 -21.89
CA ARG A 369 -0.11 9.58 -22.28
C ARG A 369 -1.58 9.40 -21.88
N LEU A 370 -2.23 10.51 -21.52
CA LEU A 370 -3.62 10.51 -21.03
C LEU A 370 -4.62 9.82 -21.97
N ASP A 371 -4.39 9.90 -23.27
CA ASP A 371 -5.21 9.29 -24.33
C ASP A 371 -5.00 7.77 -24.47
N ASN A 372 -3.89 7.23 -23.96
CA ASN A 372 -3.53 5.81 -24.11
C ASN A 372 -3.59 5.03 -22.79
N PHE A 373 -3.29 5.66 -21.66
CA PHE A 373 -3.06 4.95 -20.40
C PHE A 373 -4.26 4.12 -19.91
N GLN A 374 -5.48 4.59 -20.17
CA GLN A 374 -6.70 3.82 -19.87
C GLN A 374 -6.72 2.46 -20.58
N SER A 375 -6.41 2.43 -21.87
CA SER A 375 -6.43 1.19 -22.67
C SER A 375 -5.42 0.15 -22.17
N ILE A 376 -4.30 0.63 -21.62
CA ILE A 376 -3.28 -0.21 -21.01
C ILE A 376 -3.76 -0.81 -19.68
N LEU A 377 -4.45 -0.03 -18.86
CA LEU A 377 -5.06 -0.53 -17.63
C LEU A 377 -6.16 -1.55 -17.92
N ASP A 378 -6.94 -1.35 -18.98
CA ASP A 378 -7.94 -2.32 -19.41
C ASP A 378 -7.26 -3.63 -19.87
N ALA A 379 -6.18 -3.53 -20.66
CA ALA A 379 -5.41 -4.69 -21.12
C ALA A 379 -4.80 -5.50 -19.96
N VAL A 380 -4.22 -4.85 -18.95
CA VAL A 380 -3.68 -5.59 -17.78
C VAL A 380 -4.80 -6.22 -16.96
N ASN A 381 -5.95 -5.55 -16.82
CA ASN A 381 -7.10 -6.11 -16.12
C ASN A 381 -7.68 -7.33 -16.86
N GLU A 382 -7.81 -7.24 -18.19
CA GLU A 382 -8.26 -8.36 -19.03
C GLU A 382 -7.32 -9.56 -18.92
N SER A 383 -6.00 -9.32 -19.03
CA SER A 383 -5.01 -10.39 -18.91
C SER A 383 -4.99 -11.03 -17.51
N ILE A 384 -5.25 -10.26 -16.44
CA ILE A 384 -5.47 -10.83 -15.10
C ILE A 384 -6.72 -11.72 -15.08
N GLU A 385 -7.84 -11.31 -15.66
CA GLU A 385 -9.05 -12.14 -15.71
C GLU A 385 -8.83 -13.42 -16.53
N GLU A 386 -8.13 -13.33 -17.66
CA GLU A 386 -7.76 -14.50 -18.48
C GLU A 386 -6.94 -15.52 -17.67
N SER A 387 -5.98 -15.05 -16.86
CA SER A 387 -5.16 -15.92 -16.02
C SER A 387 -5.99 -16.75 -15.02
N LYS A 388 -7.19 -16.30 -14.63
CA LYS A 388 -8.09 -17.03 -13.71
C LYS A 388 -8.71 -18.28 -14.33
N TYR A 389 -8.73 -18.41 -15.66
CA TYR A 389 -9.16 -19.65 -16.34
C TYR A 389 -8.09 -20.75 -16.30
N HIS A 390 -6.84 -20.39 -15.95
CA HIS A 390 -5.68 -21.28 -15.94
C HIS A 390 -5.11 -21.50 -14.53
N LYS A 391 -5.98 -21.45 -13.50
CA LYS A 391 -5.63 -21.70 -12.10
C LYS A 391 -4.86 -23.00 -11.92
N LEU A 392 -3.71 -22.92 -11.25
CA LEU A 392 -2.85 -24.06 -10.92
C LEU A 392 -2.37 -24.89 -12.14
N GLN A 393 -2.51 -24.37 -13.37
CA GLN A 393 -2.21 -25.09 -14.61
C GLN A 393 -0.80 -25.70 -14.60
N ARG A 394 0.21 -24.94 -14.15
CA ARG A 394 1.61 -25.40 -14.13
C ARG A 394 1.82 -26.56 -13.16
N THR A 395 1.05 -26.59 -12.07
CA THR A 395 1.14 -27.67 -11.08
C THR A 395 0.37 -28.91 -11.51
N PHE A 396 -0.81 -28.75 -12.09
CA PHE A 396 -1.57 -29.88 -12.62
C PHE A 396 -0.85 -30.56 -13.78
N ALA A 397 -0.16 -29.80 -14.62
CA ALA A 397 0.68 -30.37 -15.68
C ALA A 397 1.81 -31.27 -15.16
N VAL A 398 2.31 -31.04 -13.94
CA VAL A 398 3.45 -31.79 -13.37
C VAL A 398 3.01 -32.87 -12.38
N LYS A 399 2.02 -32.57 -11.52
CA LYS A 399 1.59 -33.44 -10.42
C LYS A 399 0.25 -34.14 -10.67
N GLY A 400 -0.44 -33.81 -11.75
CA GLY A 400 -1.79 -34.29 -12.02
C GLY A 400 -2.88 -33.54 -11.23
N PRO A 401 -4.16 -33.80 -11.57
CA PRO A 401 -5.31 -33.06 -11.04
C PRO A 401 -5.68 -33.45 -9.60
N VAL A 402 -5.27 -34.63 -9.13
CA VAL A 402 -5.56 -35.12 -7.78
C VAL A 402 -4.57 -34.46 -6.80
N ILE A 403 -5.08 -33.85 -5.73
CA ILE A 403 -4.27 -33.22 -4.67
C ILE A 403 -4.20 -34.18 -3.49
N GLU A 404 -3.10 -34.92 -3.40
CA GLU A 404 -2.88 -35.94 -2.37
C GLU A 404 -2.11 -35.38 -1.16
N GLU A 405 -1.48 -34.19 -1.27
CA GLU A 405 -0.67 -33.62 -0.22
C GLU A 405 -1.45 -33.37 1.08
N GLY A 406 -0.96 -33.98 2.17
CA GLY A 406 -1.54 -33.83 3.51
C GLY A 406 -2.79 -34.68 3.75
N TYR A 407 -3.04 -35.69 2.91
CA TYR A 407 -4.07 -36.72 3.11
C TYR A 407 -3.49 -38.11 3.46
N ASP A 408 -2.20 -38.20 3.78
CA ASP A 408 -1.62 -39.40 4.41
C ASP A 408 -2.43 -39.76 5.66
N GLU A 409 -2.50 -41.05 6.02
CA GLU A 409 -3.30 -41.60 7.13
C GLU A 409 -3.03 -40.88 8.47
N ASN A 410 -3.72 -39.75 8.69
CA ASN A 410 -3.66 -39.00 9.93
C ASN A 410 -4.78 -39.51 10.85
N GLU A 411 -4.39 -40.07 12.00
CA GLU A 411 -5.31 -40.66 12.98
C GLU A 411 -6.39 -39.67 13.49
N GLY A 412 -6.15 -38.35 13.37
CA GLY A 412 -7.05 -37.29 13.84
C GLY A 412 -8.21 -36.91 12.92
N GLY A 413 -8.32 -37.48 11.72
CA GLY A 413 -9.38 -37.17 10.75
C GLY A 413 -9.33 -35.72 10.21
N ASN A 414 -10.49 -35.16 9.83
CA ASN A 414 -10.58 -33.80 9.30
C ASN A 414 -10.60 -32.76 10.42
N CYS A 415 -9.97 -31.61 10.17
CA CYS A 415 -10.08 -30.43 11.02
C CYS A 415 -11.54 -29.97 11.12
N ALA A 416 -12.07 -29.90 12.34
CA ALA A 416 -13.45 -29.50 12.63
C ALA A 416 -13.76 -28.04 12.25
N LEU A 417 -12.74 -27.19 12.06
CA LEU A 417 -12.91 -25.78 11.73
C LEU A 417 -12.97 -25.51 10.23
N CYS A 418 -12.01 -26.03 9.45
CA CYS A 418 -11.97 -25.81 7.99
C CYS A 418 -12.54 -26.94 7.16
N ASN A 419 -12.68 -28.16 7.72
CA ASN A 419 -13.09 -29.38 7.01
C ASN A 419 -12.23 -29.75 5.77
N VAL A 420 -11.05 -29.12 5.61
CA VAL A 420 -10.20 -29.23 4.41
C VAL A 420 -8.86 -29.88 4.74
N ASN A 421 -8.25 -29.47 5.84
CA ASN A 421 -6.95 -29.98 6.28
C ASN A 421 -7.14 -31.09 7.31
N ALA A 422 -6.21 -32.04 7.32
CA ALA A 422 -6.15 -33.06 8.37
C ALA A 422 -5.91 -32.38 9.73
N ALA A 423 -6.52 -32.93 10.77
CA ALA A 423 -6.27 -32.49 12.13
C ALA A 423 -4.87 -32.93 12.58
N ASP A 424 -4.27 -32.11 13.44
CA ASP A 424 -2.98 -32.37 14.05
C ASP A 424 -3.16 -32.49 15.56
N GLU A 425 -2.62 -33.54 16.18
CA GLU A 425 -2.84 -33.83 17.60
C GLU A 425 -2.25 -32.74 18.49
N GLN A 426 -1.04 -32.25 18.16
CA GLN A 426 -0.38 -31.19 18.92
C GLN A 426 -1.16 -29.88 18.83
N SER A 427 -1.65 -29.53 17.65
CA SER A 427 -2.48 -28.35 17.40
C SER A 427 -3.83 -28.46 18.10
N SER A 428 -4.43 -29.65 18.14
CA SER A 428 -5.70 -29.91 18.84
C SER A 428 -5.54 -29.73 20.36
N LYS A 429 -4.46 -30.29 20.93
CA LYS A 429 -4.10 -30.08 22.35
C LYS A 429 -3.84 -28.61 22.68
N ARG A 430 -3.05 -27.93 21.85
CA ARG A 430 -2.77 -26.48 22.02
C ARG A 430 -4.04 -25.64 21.90
N TYR A 431 -4.95 -26.01 20.99
CA TYR A 431 -6.24 -25.35 20.85
C TYR A 431 -7.10 -25.58 22.10
N GLU A 432 -7.17 -26.79 22.63
CA GLU A 432 -7.89 -27.08 23.88
C GLU A 432 -7.32 -26.27 25.06
N GLU A 433 -6.00 -26.24 25.22
CA GLU A 433 -5.33 -25.48 26.28
C GLU A 433 -5.56 -23.97 26.20
N LYS A 434 -5.68 -23.42 24.98
CA LYS A 434 -5.76 -21.97 24.75
C LYS A 434 -7.16 -21.47 24.51
N GLU A 435 -8.06 -22.31 24.02
CA GLU A 435 -9.43 -21.96 23.64
C GLU A 435 -10.49 -22.69 24.50
N GLY A 436 -10.08 -23.62 25.38
CA GLY A 436 -10.97 -24.30 26.33
C GLY A 436 -12.00 -25.22 25.66
N LEU A 437 -11.70 -25.68 24.45
CA LEU A 437 -12.60 -26.50 23.63
C LEU A 437 -11.81 -27.65 23.00
N SER A 438 -12.14 -28.89 23.38
CA SER A 438 -11.54 -30.09 22.80
C SER A 438 -12.19 -30.44 21.47
N ILE A 439 -11.52 -30.07 20.37
CA ILE A 439 -11.91 -30.39 18.99
C ILE A 439 -10.66 -30.73 18.16
N SER A 440 -10.86 -31.49 17.08
CA SER A 440 -9.80 -31.82 16.12
C SER A 440 -9.48 -30.59 15.24
N VAL A 441 -8.26 -30.08 15.31
CA VAL A 441 -7.87 -28.83 14.61
C VAL A 441 -6.56 -29.03 13.85
N CYS A 442 -6.48 -28.50 12.63
CA CYS A 442 -5.23 -28.45 11.87
C CYS A 442 -4.32 -27.33 12.38
N SER A 443 -3.02 -27.47 12.15
CA SER A 443 -2.01 -26.46 12.52
C SER A 443 -2.36 -25.05 12.06
N ASP A 444 -2.80 -24.90 10.82
CA ASP A 444 -3.15 -23.60 10.25
C ASP A 444 -4.30 -22.91 10.99
N CYS A 445 -5.39 -23.61 11.28
CA CYS A 445 -6.52 -23.03 11.98
C CYS A 445 -6.16 -22.74 13.45
N CYS A 446 -5.38 -23.61 14.08
CA CYS A 446 -4.88 -23.37 15.44
C CYS A 446 -4.01 -22.11 15.49
N ASP A 447 -3.02 -21.98 14.60
CA ASP A 447 -2.14 -20.82 14.56
C ASP A 447 -2.88 -19.53 14.20
N GLN A 448 -3.82 -19.58 13.26
CA GLN A 448 -4.66 -18.43 12.94
C GLN A 448 -5.48 -17.97 14.14
N ILE A 449 -6.12 -18.85 14.89
CA ILE A 449 -6.92 -18.44 16.05
C ILE A 449 -6.04 -18.02 17.22
N VAL A 450 -5.19 -18.94 17.70
CA VAL A 450 -4.43 -18.81 18.95
C VAL A 450 -3.37 -17.72 18.87
N TYR A 451 -2.82 -17.47 17.67
CA TYR A 451 -1.80 -16.44 17.49
C TYR A 451 -2.35 -15.19 16.80
N ILE A 452 -2.75 -15.28 15.52
CA ILE A 452 -3.13 -14.08 14.74
C ILE A 452 -4.39 -13.45 15.34
N GLY A 453 -5.48 -14.22 15.44
CA GLY A 453 -6.77 -13.77 15.93
C GLY A 453 -6.64 -13.14 17.31
N THR A 454 -5.94 -13.78 18.22
CA THR A 454 -5.74 -13.26 19.58
C THR A 454 -4.87 -12.00 19.64
N ARG A 455 -3.76 -11.93 18.89
CA ARG A 455 -2.78 -10.84 19.03
C ARG A 455 -3.06 -9.61 18.17
N LEU A 456 -3.65 -9.78 16.98
CA LEU A 456 -3.88 -8.71 16.01
C LEU A 456 -4.54 -7.45 16.62
N PRO A 457 -5.58 -7.55 17.49
CA PRO A 457 -6.22 -6.37 18.08
C PRO A 457 -5.31 -5.49 18.94
N SER A 458 -4.18 -6.03 19.40
CA SER A 458 -3.23 -5.32 20.27
C SER A 458 -1.85 -5.13 19.60
N THR A 459 -1.72 -5.51 18.34
CA THR A 459 -0.47 -5.44 17.60
C THR A 459 -0.20 -4.01 17.13
N ASN A 460 1.06 -3.58 17.24
CA ASN A 460 1.53 -2.30 16.73
C ASN A 460 2.52 -2.48 15.57
N TYR A 461 3.21 -3.62 15.50
CA TYR A 461 4.24 -3.89 14.50
C TYR A 461 4.03 -5.25 13.85
N LEU A 462 4.13 -5.28 12.53
CA LEU A 462 4.19 -6.47 11.70
C LEU A 462 5.63 -6.64 11.21
N ILE A 463 6.25 -7.76 11.57
CA ILE A 463 7.65 -8.02 11.27
C ILE A 463 7.71 -9.21 10.32
N TYR A 464 8.15 -8.96 9.09
CA TYR A 464 8.37 -9.98 8.07
C TYR A 464 9.87 -10.30 8.02
N GLY A 465 10.21 -11.58 8.04
CA GLY A 465 11.61 -12.00 7.99
C GLY A 465 11.78 -13.48 7.70
N ASN A 466 13.02 -13.96 7.71
CA ASN A 466 13.35 -15.36 7.45
C ASN A 466 13.01 -16.31 8.62
N ARG A 467 12.60 -15.73 9.76
CA ARG A 467 12.16 -16.42 10.96
C ARG A 467 10.97 -15.67 11.56
N GLY A 468 10.06 -16.39 12.20
CA GLY A 468 8.91 -15.77 12.84
C GLY A 468 7.97 -16.78 13.46
N LYS A 469 6.67 -16.43 13.51
CA LYS A 469 5.64 -17.27 14.13
C LYS A 469 4.70 -17.93 13.14
N ILE A 470 4.33 -17.21 12.08
CA ILE A 470 3.42 -17.73 11.05
C ILE A 470 4.17 -17.81 9.72
N PRO A 471 4.26 -19.00 9.08
CA PRO A 471 4.87 -19.13 7.78
C PRO A 471 3.96 -18.53 6.70
N LEU A 472 4.56 -17.75 5.80
CA LEU A 472 3.94 -17.20 4.61
C LEU A 472 4.53 -17.87 3.36
N PHE A 473 4.59 -17.16 2.23
CA PHE A 473 5.17 -17.68 1.01
C PHE A 473 6.71 -17.80 1.10
N ASP A 474 7.25 -18.82 0.44
CA ASP A 474 8.68 -19.15 0.40
C ASP A 474 9.34 -19.22 1.80
N LYS A 475 10.35 -18.40 2.07
CA LYS A 475 11.09 -18.35 3.35
C LYS A 475 10.60 -17.26 4.28
N THR A 476 9.52 -16.56 3.94
CA THR A 476 9.02 -15.44 4.72
C THR A 476 8.11 -15.91 5.85
N TRP A 477 8.33 -15.35 7.02
CA TRP A 477 7.51 -15.52 8.22
C TRP A 477 7.03 -14.16 8.71
N ILE A 478 5.88 -14.14 9.37
CA ILE A 478 5.38 -12.95 10.05
C ILE A 478 5.33 -13.12 11.56
N THR A 479 5.67 -12.05 12.27
CA THR A 479 5.56 -11.90 13.72
C THR A 479 4.74 -10.65 14.06
N LEU A 480 3.72 -10.82 14.91
CA LEU A 480 2.88 -9.75 15.44
C LEU A 480 3.45 -9.31 16.80
N SER A 481 3.82 -8.03 16.92
CA SER A 481 4.47 -7.46 18.11
C SER A 481 3.82 -6.15 18.56
N LYS A 482 3.88 -5.88 19.88
CA LYS A 482 3.51 -4.57 20.47
C LYS A 482 4.65 -3.55 20.39
N ASN A 483 5.89 -4.04 20.34
CA ASN A 483 7.10 -3.25 20.36
C ASN A 483 7.84 -3.42 19.01
N PRO A 484 8.63 -2.41 18.58
CA PRO A 484 9.48 -2.57 17.42
C PRO A 484 10.50 -3.70 17.64
N PRO A 485 11.01 -4.33 16.58
CA PRO A 485 12.05 -5.34 16.72
C PRO A 485 13.31 -4.75 17.36
N SER A 486 13.92 -5.48 18.29
CA SER A 486 15.17 -5.07 18.95
C SER A 486 16.40 -5.18 18.04
N ASN A 487 16.28 -5.94 16.95
CA ASN A 487 17.31 -6.14 15.94
C ASN A 487 16.63 -6.39 14.59
N LEU A 488 17.23 -5.90 13.51
CA LEU A 488 16.76 -6.05 12.13
C LEU A 488 17.46 -7.18 11.36
N ASN A 489 18.38 -7.93 11.99
CA ASN A 489 18.95 -9.13 11.39
C ASN A 489 17.85 -10.14 11.01
N ASP A 490 17.94 -10.71 9.82
CA ASP A 490 16.95 -11.63 9.24
C ASP A 490 15.54 -11.02 9.03
N VAL A 491 15.37 -9.71 9.21
CA VAL A 491 14.12 -8.98 8.94
C VAL A 491 14.18 -8.40 7.54
N SER A 492 13.09 -8.54 6.78
CA SER A 492 12.95 -8.04 5.41
C SER A 492 11.99 -6.86 5.29
N LEU A 493 11.04 -6.72 6.21
CA LEU A 493 10.12 -5.58 6.29
C LEU A 493 9.60 -5.43 7.72
N VAL A 494 9.46 -4.18 8.16
CA VAL A 494 8.73 -3.83 9.38
C VAL A 494 7.64 -2.82 9.00
N GLU A 495 6.39 -3.17 9.29
CA GLU A 495 5.26 -2.25 9.14
C GLU A 495 4.68 -1.88 10.51
N THR A 496 4.30 -0.62 10.68
CA THR A 496 3.68 -0.07 11.90
C THR A 496 2.19 0.20 11.68
N LEU A 497 1.38 -0.24 12.65
CA LEU A 497 -0.06 -0.02 12.76
C LEU A 497 -0.40 1.23 13.58
N ILE A 498 0.62 1.96 14.02
CA ILE A 498 0.58 3.21 14.76
C ILE A 498 1.50 4.24 14.10
N ASP A 499 1.28 5.52 14.37
CA ASP A 499 2.14 6.59 13.89
C ASP A 499 3.43 6.67 14.72
N SER A 500 4.48 5.99 14.25
CA SER A 500 5.79 5.93 14.94
C SER A 500 6.92 6.67 14.21
N GLY A 501 6.72 7.05 12.93
CA GLY A 501 7.70 7.75 12.09
C GLY A 501 8.95 6.93 11.69
N ASN A 502 9.18 5.77 12.29
CA ASN A 502 10.43 5.00 12.16
C ASN A 502 10.36 3.81 11.20
N PHE A 503 9.15 3.36 10.84
CA PHE A 503 8.91 2.22 9.97
C PHE A 503 7.74 2.50 9.04
N SER A 504 7.56 1.64 8.02
CA SER A 504 6.48 1.76 7.04
C SER A 504 5.10 1.78 7.69
N ARG A 505 4.26 2.79 7.43
CA ARG A 505 2.88 2.83 7.92
C ARG A 505 2.00 1.90 7.07
N VAL A 506 1.30 0.95 7.71
CA VAL A 506 0.30 0.10 7.03
C VAL A 506 -1.08 0.22 7.67
N ARG A 507 -2.10 0.45 6.85
CA ARG A 507 -3.48 0.65 7.32
C ARG A 507 -4.23 -0.67 7.30
N LEU A 508 -4.81 -1.03 8.45
CA LEU A 508 -5.54 -2.28 8.64
C LEU A 508 -6.77 -2.06 9.49
N ALA A 509 -7.90 -2.58 9.02
CA ALA A 509 -9.16 -2.62 9.73
C ALA A 509 -9.05 -3.51 10.97
N ARG A 510 -8.82 -2.89 12.14
CA ARG A 510 -8.59 -3.62 13.41
C ARG A 510 -9.38 -3.09 14.59
N HIS A 511 -10.27 -2.11 14.38
CA HIS A 511 -11.17 -1.64 15.43
C HIS A 511 -12.14 -2.77 15.79
N LEU A 512 -12.21 -3.08 17.08
CA LEU A 512 -13.14 -4.05 17.62
C LEU A 512 -13.88 -3.41 18.80
N PRO A 513 -15.17 -3.69 18.98
CA PRO A 513 -15.87 -3.27 20.18
C PRO A 513 -15.20 -3.93 21.40
N ARG A 514 -14.79 -3.12 22.38
CA ARG A 514 -14.08 -3.58 23.58
C ARG A 514 -14.96 -3.48 24.83
N LEU A 515 -14.72 -4.34 25.81
CA LEU A 515 -15.38 -4.27 27.11
C LEU A 515 -14.96 -3.01 27.87
N THR A 516 -15.93 -2.31 28.46
CA THR A 516 -15.71 -1.13 29.32
C THR A 516 -15.69 -1.52 30.79
N GLU A 517 -15.13 -0.67 31.65
CA GLU A 517 -15.14 -0.87 33.11
C GLU A 517 -16.57 -0.99 33.66
N GLU A 518 -17.51 -0.17 33.14
CA GLU A 518 -18.93 -0.24 33.52
C GLU A 518 -19.56 -1.59 33.14
N GLU A 519 -19.24 -2.12 31.96
CA GLU A 519 -19.72 -3.44 31.54
C GLU A 519 -19.13 -4.54 32.45
N LEU A 520 -17.90 -4.42 32.94
CA LEU A 520 -17.36 -5.39 33.91
C LEU A 520 -18.08 -5.40 35.26
N LEU A 521 -18.92 -4.41 35.58
CA LEU A 521 -19.68 -4.43 36.83
C LEU A 521 -20.95 -5.30 36.73
N GLU A 522 -21.39 -5.66 35.52
CA GLU A 522 -22.60 -6.47 35.35
C GLU A 522 -22.29 -7.95 35.14
N GLU A 523 -22.81 -8.80 36.02
CA GLU A 523 -22.62 -10.26 36.02
C GLU A 523 -22.97 -10.94 34.67
N LYS A 524 -23.90 -10.33 33.91
CA LYS A 524 -24.32 -10.84 32.58
C LYS A 524 -23.15 -10.97 31.60
N TRP A 525 -22.15 -10.08 31.67
CA TRP A 525 -21.03 -10.08 30.75
C TRP A 525 -20.04 -11.21 31.05
N PHE A 526 -19.78 -11.48 32.32
CA PHE A 526 -19.01 -12.66 32.74
C PHE A 526 -19.68 -13.96 32.32
N ASN A 527 -20.99 -14.09 32.59
CA ASN A 527 -21.75 -15.28 32.23
C ASN A 527 -21.77 -15.55 30.71
N LEU A 528 -21.82 -14.49 29.90
CA LEU A 528 -21.73 -14.62 28.44
C LEU A 528 -20.32 -14.99 27.97
N PHE A 529 -19.30 -14.38 28.59
CA PHE A 529 -17.91 -14.67 28.27
C PHE A 529 -17.54 -16.11 28.59
N ASP A 530 -17.85 -16.57 29.80
CA ASP A 530 -17.53 -17.91 30.28
C ASP A 530 -18.15 -18.99 29.38
N ARG A 531 -19.39 -18.76 28.92
CA ARG A 531 -20.04 -19.64 27.94
C ARG A 531 -19.28 -19.77 26.62
N GLU A 532 -18.63 -18.72 26.14
CA GLU A 532 -17.96 -18.68 24.82
C GLU A 532 -16.45 -18.90 24.86
N GLU A 533 -15.77 -18.45 25.90
CA GLU A 533 -14.30 -18.45 25.98
C GLU A 533 -13.78 -19.32 27.14
N GLY A 534 -14.69 -19.88 27.94
CA GLY A 534 -14.41 -20.69 29.13
C GLY A 534 -14.07 -19.85 30.36
N ASP A 535 -13.63 -20.52 31.42
CA ASP A 535 -13.27 -19.91 32.70
C ASP A 535 -11.97 -19.11 32.56
N ARG A 536 -12.09 -17.88 32.10
CA ARG A 536 -10.99 -16.94 31.86
C ARG A 536 -11.32 -15.58 32.45
N GLU A 537 -10.28 -14.87 32.84
CA GLU A 537 -10.40 -13.50 33.33
C GLU A 537 -10.93 -12.57 32.22
N LEU A 538 -11.96 -11.80 32.59
CA LEU A 538 -12.56 -10.78 31.78
C LEU A 538 -11.87 -9.45 32.11
N GLU A 539 -11.27 -8.81 31.11
CA GLU A 539 -10.50 -7.57 31.33
C GLU A 539 -11.07 -6.38 30.54
N THR A 540 -10.89 -5.18 31.09
CA THR A 540 -11.23 -3.93 30.40
C THR A 540 -10.40 -3.83 29.13
N GLY A 541 -11.02 -3.42 28.03
CA GLY A 541 -10.33 -3.27 26.75
C GLY A 541 -10.22 -4.57 25.95
N GLN A 542 -10.69 -5.71 26.47
CA GLN A 542 -10.74 -6.95 25.71
C GLN A 542 -11.83 -6.89 24.61
N PRO A 543 -11.57 -7.41 23.39
CA PRO A 543 -12.59 -7.45 22.34
C PRO A 543 -13.81 -8.27 22.75
N LYS A 544 -15.01 -7.72 22.54
CA LYS A 544 -16.28 -8.42 22.75
C LYS A 544 -16.43 -9.60 21.81
N THR A 545 -17.02 -10.67 22.30
CA THR A 545 -17.44 -11.82 21.48
C THR A 545 -18.72 -11.50 20.70
N PHE A 546 -19.13 -12.42 19.82
CA PHE A 546 -20.38 -12.23 19.08
C PHE A 546 -21.61 -12.30 19.98
N ASN A 547 -21.71 -13.20 20.97
CA ASN A 547 -22.87 -13.18 21.88
C ASN A 547 -22.90 -11.94 22.76
N MET A 548 -21.74 -11.38 23.13
CA MET A 548 -21.70 -10.09 23.82
C MET A 548 -22.26 -8.96 22.94
N ILE A 549 -21.87 -8.93 21.67
CA ILE A 549 -22.39 -7.93 20.73
C ILE A 549 -23.90 -8.12 20.53
N SER A 550 -24.38 -9.36 20.35
CA SER A 550 -25.80 -9.63 20.19
C SER A 550 -26.60 -9.26 21.44
N GLN A 551 -26.04 -9.42 22.64
CA GLN A 551 -26.71 -9.04 23.88
C GLN A 551 -27.00 -7.53 23.94
N LYS A 552 -26.15 -6.68 23.36
CA LYS A 552 -26.37 -5.22 23.28
C LYS A 552 -27.56 -4.83 22.40
N SER A 553 -28.12 -5.75 21.61
CA SER A 553 -29.34 -5.48 20.84
C SER A 553 -30.60 -5.39 21.71
N LYS A 554 -30.57 -5.92 22.94
CA LYS A 554 -31.66 -5.79 23.91
C LYS A 554 -31.69 -4.38 24.50
N LYS A 555 -32.90 -3.82 24.65
CA LYS A 555 -33.13 -2.50 25.26
C LYS A 555 -33.74 -2.66 26.64
N GLU A 556 -33.37 -1.80 27.57
CA GLU A 556 -34.04 -1.77 28.87
C GLU A 556 -35.40 -1.06 28.76
N LYS A 557 -36.44 -1.71 29.27
CA LYS A 557 -37.80 -1.18 29.39
C LYS A 557 -38.42 -1.67 30.69
N ASP A 558 -38.83 -0.75 31.56
CA ASP A 558 -39.43 -1.04 32.86
C ASP A 558 -38.55 -1.97 33.73
N GLY A 559 -37.23 -1.76 33.74
CA GLY A 559 -36.26 -2.58 34.47
C GLY A 559 -36.04 -3.99 33.90
N LYS A 560 -36.55 -4.27 32.69
CA LYS A 560 -36.36 -5.54 31.99
C LYS A 560 -35.71 -5.33 30.64
N LEU A 561 -34.78 -6.22 30.28
CA LEU A 561 -34.22 -6.26 28.94
C LEU A 561 -35.24 -6.88 27.97
N VAL A 562 -35.71 -6.09 27.01
CA VAL A 562 -36.66 -6.48 25.96
C VAL A 562 -35.98 -6.47 24.59
N GLY A 563 -36.34 -7.44 23.74
CA GLY A 563 -35.75 -7.64 22.42
C GLY A 563 -35.17 -9.05 22.23
N ARG A 564 -34.69 -9.34 21.01
CA ARG A 564 -34.03 -10.61 20.66
C ARG A 564 -32.53 -10.38 20.51
N GLU A 565 -31.72 -11.30 21.03
CA GLU A 565 -30.26 -11.28 20.90
C GLU A 565 -29.86 -11.65 19.47
N LEU A 566 -29.73 -10.66 18.60
CA LEU A 566 -29.39 -10.87 17.19
C LEU A 566 -28.12 -10.11 16.83
N LEU A 567 -27.31 -10.72 15.98
CA LEU A 567 -26.18 -10.07 15.31
C LEU A 567 -26.67 -9.40 14.04
N GLY A 568 -26.34 -8.11 13.88
CA GLY A 568 -26.43 -7.43 12.59
C GLY A 568 -25.16 -7.68 11.79
N PHE A 569 -25.31 -8.11 10.54
CA PHE A 569 -24.20 -8.19 9.59
C PHE A 569 -24.46 -7.21 8.45
N LEU A 570 -23.47 -6.38 8.15
CA LEU A 570 -23.47 -5.48 7.00
C LEU A 570 -22.34 -5.91 6.06
N LYS A 571 -22.69 -6.16 4.80
CA LYS A 571 -21.73 -6.29 3.70
C LYS A 571 -22.05 -5.18 2.72
N ALA A 572 -21.08 -4.32 2.49
CA ALA A 572 -21.16 -3.22 1.54
C ALA A 572 -20.04 -3.37 0.51
N ASP A 573 -20.26 -2.83 -0.67
CA ASP A 573 -19.30 -2.78 -1.76
C ASP A 573 -19.38 -1.40 -2.43
N VAL A 574 -18.33 -0.99 -3.12
CA VAL A 574 -18.35 0.24 -3.90
C VAL A 574 -19.10 -0.03 -5.19
N ASP A 575 -20.24 0.65 -5.37
CA ASP A 575 -21.01 0.55 -6.60
C ASP A 575 -20.18 1.03 -7.79
N ASN A 576 -20.19 0.24 -8.87
CA ASN A 576 -19.55 0.58 -10.13
C ASN A 576 -18.03 0.82 -10.05
N LEU A 577 -17.33 0.22 -9.07
CA LEU A 577 -15.87 0.39 -8.90
C LEU A 577 -15.08 0.16 -10.20
N GLY A 578 -15.42 -0.88 -10.95
CA GLY A 578 -14.81 -1.15 -12.25
C GLY A 578 -15.05 -0.04 -13.28
N PHE A 579 -16.24 0.56 -13.31
CA PHE A 579 -16.54 1.69 -14.19
C PHE A 579 -15.86 2.99 -13.75
N ILE A 580 -15.67 3.21 -12.44
CA ILE A 580 -14.89 4.34 -11.94
C ILE A 580 -13.46 4.31 -12.50
N PHE A 581 -12.81 3.14 -12.45
CA PHE A 581 -11.44 2.98 -12.95
C PHE A 581 -11.31 2.86 -14.47
N SER A 582 -12.36 2.42 -15.18
CA SER A 582 -12.31 2.25 -16.64
C SER A 582 -12.86 3.43 -17.45
N LEU A 583 -13.88 4.12 -16.94
CA LEU A 583 -14.60 5.17 -17.67
C LEU A 583 -14.68 6.48 -16.90
N GLY A 584 -14.57 6.45 -15.57
CA GLY A 584 -14.83 7.60 -14.71
C GLY A 584 -13.96 8.83 -15.01
N PHE A 585 -12.75 8.64 -15.54
CA PHE A 585 -11.84 9.74 -15.86
C PHE A 585 -11.81 10.10 -17.35
N GLY A 586 -12.51 9.35 -18.22
CA GLY A 586 -12.41 9.52 -19.67
C GLY A 586 -10.95 9.57 -20.15
N SER A 587 -10.60 10.56 -20.96
CA SER A 587 -9.23 10.80 -21.43
C SER A 587 -8.36 11.60 -20.44
N ARG A 588 -8.70 11.62 -19.15
CA ARG A 588 -7.92 12.30 -18.10
C ARG A 588 -7.13 11.32 -17.24
N LEU A 589 -7.21 10.00 -17.41
CA LEU A 589 -6.52 9.08 -16.51
C LEU A 589 -5.00 9.05 -16.77
N SER A 590 -4.21 9.51 -15.79
CA SER A 590 -2.76 9.31 -15.75
C SER A 590 -2.38 8.24 -14.73
N ALA A 591 -1.11 7.81 -14.76
CA ALA A 591 -0.55 6.92 -13.74
C ALA A 591 -0.74 7.52 -12.32
N ALA A 592 -0.43 8.80 -12.14
CA ALA A 592 -0.56 9.46 -10.85
C ALA A 592 -2.03 9.57 -10.37
N ARG A 593 -2.99 9.87 -11.27
CA ARG A 593 -4.43 9.88 -10.91
C ARG A 593 -4.93 8.50 -10.51
N PHE A 594 -4.51 7.46 -11.24
CA PHE A 594 -4.83 6.07 -10.89
C PHE A 594 -4.32 5.70 -9.49
N THR A 595 -3.07 6.03 -9.17
CA THR A 595 -2.50 5.78 -7.85
C THR A 595 -3.23 6.56 -6.75
N SER A 596 -3.59 7.84 -7.00
CA SER A 596 -4.33 8.68 -6.04
C SER A 596 -5.69 8.09 -5.68
N VAL A 597 -6.50 7.72 -6.68
CA VAL A 597 -7.85 7.15 -6.44
C VAL A 597 -7.76 5.84 -5.67
N SER A 598 -6.87 4.94 -6.11
CA SER A 598 -6.67 3.66 -5.44
C SER A 598 -6.25 3.83 -3.97
N ARG A 599 -5.33 4.76 -3.70
CA ARG A 599 -4.83 5.02 -2.34
C ARG A 599 -5.92 5.61 -1.45
N MET A 600 -6.66 6.60 -1.93
CA MET A 600 -7.72 7.26 -1.15
C MET A 600 -8.90 6.32 -0.87
N LEU A 601 -9.28 5.47 -1.83
CA LEU A 601 -10.28 4.43 -1.59
C LEU A 601 -9.80 3.41 -0.55
N ASN A 602 -8.55 2.96 -0.66
CA ASN A 602 -7.99 2.04 0.32
C ASN A 602 -7.94 2.68 1.72
N LEU A 603 -7.53 3.94 1.85
CA LEU A 603 -7.55 4.70 3.11
C LEU A 603 -8.95 4.71 3.74
N PHE A 604 -9.98 5.01 2.95
CA PHE A 604 -11.36 5.04 3.43
C PHE A 604 -11.77 3.70 4.06
N PHE A 605 -11.55 2.58 3.38
CA PHE A 605 -12.00 1.26 3.85
C PHE A 605 -11.09 0.60 4.89
N SER A 606 -9.79 0.90 4.87
CA SER A 606 -8.80 0.24 5.75
C SER A 606 -8.55 0.97 7.06
N GLU A 607 -8.89 2.26 7.14
CA GLU A 607 -8.66 3.10 8.32
C GLU A 607 -9.91 3.87 8.73
N TYR A 608 -10.39 4.81 7.90
CA TYR A 608 -11.45 5.75 8.28
C TYR A 608 -12.79 5.09 8.63
N LEU A 609 -13.33 4.23 7.76
CA LEU A 609 -14.65 3.59 7.97
C LEU A 609 -14.68 2.71 9.24
N VAL A 610 -13.51 2.29 9.70
CA VAL A 610 -13.36 1.31 10.78
C VAL A 610 -13.13 1.99 12.12
N GLU A 611 -12.70 3.24 12.14
CA GLU A 611 -12.68 4.09 13.34
C GLU A 611 -14.07 4.58 13.72
#